data_AF-A0A0D3IPR2-F1
#
_entry.id   AF-A0A0D3IPR2-F1
#
_cell.length_a   1.000
_cell.length_b   1.000
_cell.length_c   1.000
_cell.angle_alpha   90.00
_cell.angle_beta   90.00
_cell.angle_gamma   90.00
#
_symmetry.space_group_name_H-M   'P 1'
#
loop_
_entity.id
_entity.type
_entity.pdbx_description
1 polymer ?
#
loop_
_entity_poly.entity_id
_entity_poly.type
_entity_poly.pdbx_seq_one_letter_code
_entity_poly.pdbx_strand_id
1 'polypeptide(L)'
;MMVIGGIFSVVYQLMFLLACRPLDAVGVRMVGLLLATNFTFNAIAPLPLVLEERQLWLEGEGCAGLRFAYASCRVAWHIIFAASALLAVMAPSPRRALLRLWLVLRVSFPTQLMLPTNHAFLWGGWGDCALTSDGTPNAWYLASPGAFAWSLTGTLCALLLTERNRGRILHAISRIGLSGESRRLAAVGTLLGASPCCPVDSRVDAAMEMFTAVPFSALNRDVFQSSTPTQQEQPAAKRVKLGEVDAFVSHCWGDDGNDKYAALLAWANQFREAHRREPLLWIDKCCINQGDIQRSLRGLPVYISGCKKLLVLAGPDYCCRLWCALELFCFLTLGGETGDITVLKPHVANLSRPAIGFKLSDAKCSLATDRDRILSTIEAAFGFQEVFNRVVCELMATCMVQREEVW
;
A
#
# COMPACT_ATOMS: atom_id res chain seq x y z
N MET A 1 -7.35 23.59 30.81
CA MET A 1 -6.97 22.16 30.71
C MET A 1 -7.80 21.38 29.67
N MET A 2 -9.13 21.50 29.64
CA MET A 2 -9.98 20.72 28.71
C MET A 2 -9.68 20.95 27.22
N VAL A 3 -9.41 22.20 26.80
CA VAL A 3 -8.98 22.54 25.42
C VAL A 3 -7.69 21.81 25.05
N ILE A 4 -6.69 21.87 25.93
CA ILE A 4 -5.39 21.21 25.74
C ILE A 4 -5.57 19.68 25.64
N GLY A 5 -6.40 19.11 26.51
CA GLY A 5 -6.75 17.68 26.46
C GLY A 5 -7.41 17.26 25.14
N GLY A 6 -8.32 18.09 24.61
CA GLY A 6 -8.94 17.89 23.29
C GLY A 6 -7.92 17.88 22.16
N ILE A 7 -6.98 18.83 22.15
CA ILE A 7 -5.90 18.91 21.15
C ILE A 7 -5.00 17.68 21.23
N PHE A 8 -4.48 17.34 22.41
CA PHE A 8 -3.63 16.16 22.58
C PHE A 8 -4.36 14.87 22.18
N SER A 9 -5.68 14.82 22.43
CA SER A 9 -6.49 13.67 22.06
C SER A 9 -6.49 13.39 20.56
N VAL A 10 -6.60 14.44 19.74
CA VAL A 10 -6.46 14.33 18.27
C VAL A 10 -5.04 13.91 17.90
N VAL A 11 -4.04 14.59 18.47
CA VAL A 11 -2.64 14.41 18.08
C VAL A 11 -2.21 12.97 18.32
N TYR A 12 -2.54 12.35 19.46
CA TYR A 12 -2.15 10.97 19.71
C TYR A 12 -2.79 9.99 18.72
N GLN A 13 -4.07 10.17 18.36
CA GLN A 13 -4.78 9.31 17.40
C GLN A 13 -4.11 9.35 16.03
N LEU A 14 -3.75 10.55 15.58
CA LEU A 14 -3.05 10.76 14.33
C LEU A 14 -1.62 10.20 14.37
N MET A 15 -0.91 10.36 15.48
CA MET A 15 0.43 9.79 15.65
C MET A 15 0.42 8.26 15.58
N PHE A 16 -0.56 7.59 16.19
CA PHE A 16 -0.71 6.14 16.07
C PHE A 16 -0.95 5.69 14.62
N LEU A 17 -1.85 6.35 13.89
CA LEU A 17 -2.08 6.02 12.48
C LEU A 17 -0.89 6.38 11.56
N LEU A 18 -0.15 7.44 11.89
CA LEU A 18 1.08 7.79 11.20
C LEU A 18 2.22 6.80 11.49
N ALA A 19 2.24 6.17 12.66
CA ALA A 19 3.20 5.11 12.98
C ALA A 19 2.90 3.79 12.24
N CYS A 20 1.64 3.55 11.87
CA CYS A 20 1.27 2.37 11.10
C CYS A 20 1.86 2.37 9.69
N ARG A 21 2.51 1.27 9.33
CA ARG A 21 2.93 0.99 7.95
C ARG A 21 1.85 0.20 7.22
N PRO A 22 1.68 0.39 5.89
CA PRO A 22 0.68 -0.35 5.12
C PRO A 22 0.94 -1.87 5.07
N LEU A 23 2.14 -2.31 5.44
CA LEU A 23 2.53 -3.72 5.55
C LEU A 23 2.33 -4.32 6.96
N ASP A 24 2.12 -3.48 7.99
CA ASP A 24 2.04 -3.93 9.38
C ASP A 24 0.59 -4.29 9.76
N ALA A 25 0.21 -5.54 9.49
CA ALA A 25 -1.13 -6.02 9.78
C ALA A 25 -1.48 -5.98 11.28
N VAL A 26 -0.52 -6.24 12.16
CA VAL A 26 -0.76 -6.24 13.61
C VAL A 26 -0.93 -4.81 14.09
N GLY A 27 0.00 -3.91 13.75
CA GLY A 27 -0.06 -2.51 14.16
C GLY A 27 -1.32 -1.81 13.66
N VAL A 28 -1.69 -2.00 12.39
CA VAL A 28 -2.91 -1.41 11.82
C VAL A 28 -4.17 -1.90 12.55
N ARG A 29 -4.25 -3.20 12.86
CA ARG A 29 -5.39 -3.76 13.60
C ARG A 29 -5.45 -3.26 15.03
N MET A 30 -4.31 -3.22 15.73
CA MET A 30 -4.22 -2.70 17.10
C MET A 30 -4.64 -1.24 17.18
N VAL A 31 -4.15 -0.39 16.27
CA VAL A 31 -4.54 1.03 16.23
C VAL A 31 -6.02 1.20 15.89
N GLY A 32 -6.56 0.43 14.95
CA GLY A 32 -7.99 0.51 14.66
C GLY A 32 -8.88 0.01 15.80
N LEU A 33 -8.46 -1.03 16.55
CA LEU A 33 -9.13 -1.45 17.78
C LEU A 33 -9.06 -0.37 18.86
N LEU A 34 -7.91 0.29 19.04
CA LEU A 34 -7.77 1.40 19.97
C LEU A 34 -8.70 2.56 19.62
N LEU A 35 -8.81 2.90 18.33
CA LEU A 35 -9.76 3.91 17.85
C LEU A 35 -11.21 3.51 18.09
N ALA A 36 -11.57 2.26 17.80
CA ALA A 36 -12.91 1.73 18.06
C ALA A 36 -13.25 1.80 19.56
N THR A 37 -12.35 1.33 20.43
CA THR A 37 -12.49 1.41 21.89
C THR A 37 -12.65 2.85 22.36
N ASN A 38 -11.88 3.79 21.81
CA ASN A 38 -12.03 5.20 22.13
C ASN A 38 -13.41 5.74 21.74
N PHE A 39 -13.91 5.43 20.54
CA PHE A 39 -15.26 5.81 20.15
C PHE A 39 -16.33 5.17 21.05
N THR A 40 -16.21 3.89 21.36
CA THR A 40 -17.12 3.18 22.27
C THR A 40 -17.12 3.80 23.66
N PHE A 41 -15.96 4.13 24.21
CA PHE A 41 -15.85 4.81 25.50
C PHE A 41 -16.59 6.16 25.47
N ASN A 42 -16.41 6.95 24.42
CA ASN A 42 -17.10 8.23 24.24
C ASN A 42 -18.61 8.08 23.97
N ALA A 43 -19.08 6.91 23.52
CA ALA A 43 -20.50 6.58 23.43
C ALA A 43 -21.10 6.19 24.79
N ILE A 44 -20.34 5.47 25.63
CA ILE A 44 -20.81 4.94 26.91
C ILE A 44 -20.75 6.00 28.02
N ALA A 45 -19.66 6.77 28.09
CA ALA A 45 -19.44 7.78 29.13
C ALA A 45 -20.64 8.73 29.35
N PRO A 46 -21.35 9.22 28.31
CA PRO A 46 -22.51 10.08 28.51
C PRO A 46 -23.84 9.37 28.75
N LEU A 47 -23.91 8.03 28.73
CA LEU A 47 -25.18 7.32 28.89
C LEU A 47 -25.94 7.66 30.19
N PRO A 48 -25.29 7.77 31.37
CA PRO A 48 -26.00 8.18 32.59
C PRO A 48 -26.72 9.52 32.42
N LEU A 49 -26.06 10.48 31.77
CA LEU A 49 -26.60 11.81 31.51
C LEU A 49 -27.71 11.78 30.45
N VAL A 50 -27.60 10.93 29.43
CA VAL A 50 -28.69 10.69 28.46
C VAL A 50 -29.94 10.16 29.17
N LEU A 51 -29.77 9.25 30.14
CA LEU A 51 -30.87 8.67 30.91
C LEU A 51 -31.51 9.69 31.86
N GLU A 52 -30.69 10.53 32.49
CA GLU A 52 -31.15 11.64 33.32
C GLU A 52 -31.96 12.65 32.50
N GLU A 53 -31.43 13.14 31.38
CA GLU A 53 -32.14 14.09 30.51
C GLU A 53 -33.44 13.49 29.93
N ARG A 54 -33.45 12.17 29.69
CA ARG A 54 -34.69 11.45 29.32
C ARG A 54 -35.72 11.50 30.44
N GLN A 55 -35.29 11.30 31.68
CA GLN A 55 -36.19 11.35 32.84
C GLN A 55 -36.77 12.76 33.01
N LEU A 56 -35.93 13.79 33.00
CA LEU A 56 -36.35 15.20 33.10
C LEU A 56 -37.31 15.59 31.97
N TRP A 57 -37.08 15.06 30.76
CA TRP A 57 -38.02 15.25 29.64
C TRP A 57 -39.39 14.62 29.90
N LEU A 58 -39.43 13.41 30.47
CA LEU A 58 -40.68 12.74 30.85
C LEU A 58 -41.40 13.45 32.00
N GLU A 59 -40.66 14.14 32.88
CA GLU A 59 -41.18 14.97 33.96
C GLU A 59 -41.67 16.35 33.48
N GLY A 60 -41.46 16.68 32.20
CA GLY A 60 -41.91 17.93 31.59
C GLY A 60 -40.99 19.12 31.85
N GLU A 61 -39.73 18.88 32.24
CA GLU A 61 -38.76 19.96 32.42
C GLU A 61 -38.50 20.69 31.09
N GLY A 62 -38.48 22.02 31.15
CA GLY A 62 -38.16 22.87 30.00
C GLY A 62 -36.81 22.50 29.37
N CYS A 63 -36.79 22.38 28.05
CA CYS A 63 -35.62 22.04 27.22
C CYS A 63 -35.01 20.63 27.40
N ALA A 64 -35.42 19.82 28.39
CA ALA A 64 -34.84 18.49 28.61
C ALA A 64 -34.98 17.55 27.40
N GLY A 65 -36.08 17.64 26.64
CA GLY A 65 -36.25 16.88 25.40
C GLY A 65 -35.21 17.21 24.31
N LEU A 66 -34.79 18.47 24.21
CA LEU A 66 -33.74 18.89 23.28
C LEU A 66 -32.37 18.38 23.74
N ARG A 67 -32.07 18.47 25.04
CA ARG A 67 -30.83 17.94 25.65
C ARG A 67 -30.73 16.42 25.47
N PHE A 68 -31.84 15.70 25.67
CA PHE A 68 -31.93 14.26 25.40
C PHE A 68 -31.66 13.92 23.93
N ALA A 69 -32.33 14.61 22.98
CA ALA A 69 -32.16 14.36 21.55
C ALA A 69 -30.70 14.59 21.10
N TYR A 70 -30.09 15.65 21.60
CA TYR A 70 -28.69 15.98 21.39
C TYR A 70 -27.74 14.89 21.90
N ALA A 71 -27.94 14.48 23.16
CA ALA A 71 -27.05 13.53 23.80
C ALA A 71 -27.15 12.16 23.09
N SER A 72 -28.36 11.79 22.69
CA SER A 72 -28.65 10.60 21.88
C SER A 72 -27.98 10.65 20.51
N CYS A 73 -28.04 11.80 19.81
CA CYS A 73 -27.35 11.97 18.53
C CYS A 73 -25.84 11.79 18.66
N ARG A 74 -25.24 12.34 19.73
CA ARG A 74 -23.80 12.19 20.01
C ARG A 74 -23.42 10.73 20.30
N VAL A 75 -24.22 10.01 21.10
CA VAL A 75 -24.01 8.58 21.36
C VAL A 75 -24.10 7.78 20.06
N ALA A 76 -25.16 7.99 19.27
CA ALA A 76 -25.34 7.31 17.99
C ALA A 76 -24.18 7.57 17.04
N TRP A 77 -23.71 8.83 16.96
CA TRP A 77 -22.54 9.20 16.17
C TRP A 77 -21.30 8.41 16.59
N HIS A 78 -20.99 8.36 17.90
CA HIS A 78 -19.84 7.60 18.40
C HIS A 78 -19.96 6.09 18.10
N ILE A 79 -21.16 5.51 18.22
CA ILE A 79 -21.40 4.10 17.87
C ILE A 79 -21.14 3.84 16.38
N ILE A 80 -21.60 4.72 15.48
CA ILE A 80 -21.38 4.58 14.03
C ILE A 80 -19.89 4.58 13.71
N PHE A 81 -19.10 5.48 14.30
CA PHE A 81 -17.65 5.53 14.05
C PHE A 81 -16.87 4.41 14.74
N ALA A 82 -17.32 3.92 15.90
CA ALA A 82 -16.78 2.71 16.51
C ALA A 82 -16.97 1.50 15.58
N ALA A 83 -18.20 1.29 15.09
CA ALA A 83 -18.51 0.22 14.13
C ALA A 83 -17.71 0.37 12.83
N SER A 84 -17.59 1.60 12.31
CA SER A 84 -16.81 1.88 11.10
C SER A 84 -15.31 1.58 11.28
N ALA A 85 -14.73 1.88 12.45
CA ALA A 85 -13.35 1.53 12.77
C ALA A 85 -13.16 0.00 12.87
N LEU A 86 -14.12 -0.73 13.44
CA LEU A 86 -14.10 -2.20 13.46
C LEU A 86 -14.19 -2.79 12.05
N LEU A 87 -15.11 -2.30 11.21
CA LEU A 87 -15.23 -2.72 9.82
C LEU A 87 -13.99 -2.36 8.99
N ALA A 88 -13.28 -1.29 9.34
CA ALA A 88 -12.02 -0.92 8.73
C ALA A 88 -10.93 -1.96 9.02
N VAL A 89 -10.75 -2.39 10.27
CA VAL A 89 -9.72 -3.39 10.64
C VAL A 89 -10.01 -4.79 10.10
N MET A 90 -11.26 -5.08 9.78
CA MET A 90 -11.68 -6.33 9.11
C MET A 90 -11.37 -6.35 7.60
N ALA A 91 -10.82 -5.28 7.02
CA ALA A 91 -10.45 -5.27 5.62
C ALA A 91 -9.40 -6.38 5.31
N PRO A 92 -9.47 -7.00 4.11
CA PRO A 92 -8.64 -8.16 3.78
C PRO A 92 -7.14 -7.85 3.72
N SER A 93 -6.77 -6.60 3.49
CA SER A 93 -5.37 -6.16 3.45
C SER A 93 -5.12 -5.03 4.45
N PRO A 94 -3.94 -4.99 5.09
CA PRO A 94 -3.56 -3.94 6.03
C PRO A 94 -3.58 -2.54 5.41
N ARG A 95 -3.19 -2.40 4.13
CA ARG A 95 -3.29 -1.15 3.39
C ARG A 95 -4.72 -0.63 3.29
N ARG A 96 -5.68 -1.48 2.93
CA ARG A 96 -7.10 -1.07 2.88
C ARG A 96 -7.64 -0.75 4.27
N ALA A 97 -7.27 -1.51 5.29
CA ALA A 97 -7.65 -1.22 6.66
C ALA A 97 -7.15 0.17 7.08
N LEU A 98 -5.87 0.47 6.81
CA LEU A 98 -5.28 1.77 7.08
C LEU A 98 -6.00 2.89 6.32
N LEU A 99 -6.24 2.74 5.01
CA LEU A 99 -6.98 3.74 4.21
C LEU A 99 -8.39 3.99 4.77
N ARG A 100 -9.11 2.93 5.18
CA ARG A 100 -10.43 3.05 5.80
C ARG A 100 -10.38 3.74 7.16
N LEU A 101 -9.38 3.44 8.00
CA LEU A 101 -9.21 4.14 9.29
C LEU A 101 -8.94 5.64 9.10
N TRP A 102 -8.13 6.00 8.09
CA TRP A 102 -7.94 7.40 7.72
C TRP A 102 -9.24 8.05 7.23
N LEU A 103 -10.06 7.32 6.45
CA LEU A 103 -11.38 7.82 6.04
C LEU A 103 -12.31 8.02 7.24
N VAL A 104 -12.36 7.06 8.17
CA VAL A 104 -13.11 7.15 9.44
C VAL A 104 -12.76 8.45 10.16
N LEU A 105 -11.48 8.75 10.35
CA LEU A 105 -11.06 10.00 11.01
C LEU A 105 -11.38 11.25 10.18
N ARG A 106 -11.17 11.22 8.86
CA ARG A 106 -11.46 12.36 7.97
C ARG A 106 -12.93 12.73 7.92
N VAL A 107 -13.82 11.75 8.09
CA VAL A 107 -15.27 12.00 8.15
C VAL A 107 -15.68 12.33 9.59
N SER A 108 -15.09 11.69 10.59
CA SER A 108 -15.49 11.89 11.97
C SER A 108 -15.16 13.31 12.46
N PHE A 109 -13.93 13.80 12.29
CA PHE A 109 -13.58 15.13 12.79
C PHE A 109 -14.49 16.28 12.30
N PRO A 110 -14.78 16.43 10.99
CA PRO A 110 -15.67 17.49 10.53
C PRO A 110 -17.13 17.24 10.89
N THR A 111 -17.62 15.99 10.85
CA THR A 111 -19.02 15.73 11.21
C THR A 111 -19.27 15.96 12.69
N GLN A 112 -18.28 15.68 13.56
CA GLN A 112 -18.33 16.05 14.97
C GLN A 112 -18.43 17.57 15.10
N LEU A 113 -17.62 18.34 14.36
CA LEU A 113 -17.67 19.82 14.39
C LEU A 113 -19.07 20.35 14.02
N MET A 114 -19.75 19.69 13.09
CA MET A 114 -21.10 20.05 12.63
C MET A 114 -22.22 19.57 13.56
N LEU A 115 -21.94 18.68 14.53
CA LEU A 115 -22.94 18.33 15.51
C LEU A 115 -23.32 19.61 16.28
N PRO A 116 -24.62 19.81 16.57
CA PRO A 116 -25.09 20.90 17.44
C PRO A 116 -24.31 20.98 18.76
N THR A 117 -23.67 19.87 19.14
CA THR A 117 -22.81 19.72 20.30
C THR A 117 -21.59 20.61 20.40
N ASN A 118 -21.06 21.05 19.28
CA ASN A 118 -19.79 21.80 19.27
C ASN A 118 -19.95 23.25 18.85
N HIS A 119 -21.16 23.69 18.51
CA HIS A 119 -21.39 25.07 18.12
C HIS A 119 -21.53 25.96 19.34
N ALA A 120 -20.47 26.72 19.65
CA ALA A 120 -20.53 27.88 20.53
C ALA A 120 -21.58 28.92 20.08
N PHE A 121 -22.00 28.91 18.81
CA PHE A 121 -23.13 29.72 18.34
C PHE A 121 -24.49 29.29 18.92
N LEU A 122 -24.64 28.00 19.27
CA LEU A 122 -25.79 27.54 20.03
C LEU A 122 -25.69 27.94 21.52
N TRP A 123 -24.51 28.33 22.04
CA TRP A 123 -24.41 28.94 23.38
C TRP A 123 -25.25 30.21 23.51
N GLY A 124 -25.24 31.07 22.48
CA GLY A 124 -26.00 32.32 22.48
C GLY A 124 -27.49 32.12 22.19
N GLY A 125 -27.84 31.05 21.48
CA GLY A 125 -29.21 30.73 21.10
C GLY A 125 -29.97 29.84 22.10
N TRP A 126 -29.27 29.12 22.97
CA TRP A 126 -29.90 28.19 23.92
C TRP A 126 -30.35 28.85 25.22
N GLY A 127 -29.83 30.03 25.57
CA GLY A 127 -30.30 30.81 26.73
C GLY A 127 -30.39 29.96 28.00
N ASP A 128 -31.56 29.98 28.64
CA ASP A 128 -31.84 29.24 29.88
C ASP A 128 -31.75 27.71 29.73
N CYS A 129 -31.85 27.16 28.50
CA CYS A 129 -31.63 25.74 28.26
C CYS A 129 -30.17 25.29 28.52
N ALA A 130 -29.24 26.25 28.70
CA ALA A 130 -27.85 25.97 29.03
C ALA A 130 -27.55 25.81 30.52
N LEU A 131 -28.52 26.16 31.36
CA LEU A 131 -28.41 25.97 32.79
C LEU A 131 -29.25 24.76 33.18
N THR A 132 -28.78 24.03 34.18
CA THR A 132 -29.64 23.11 34.95
C THR A 132 -30.63 23.92 35.78
N SER A 133 -31.64 23.25 36.34
CA SER A 133 -32.69 23.90 37.15
C SER A 133 -32.15 24.65 38.37
N ASP A 134 -30.95 24.33 38.85
CA ASP A 134 -30.23 25.01 39.93
C ASP A 134 -29.37 26.21 39.46
N GLY A 135 -29.40 26.54 38.17
CA GLY A 135 -28.61 27.62 37.58
C GLY A 135 -27.15 27.28 37.32
N THR A 136 -26.72 26.03 37.55
CA THR A 136 -25.34 25.63 37.23
C THR A 136 -25.19 25.29 35.73
N PRO A 137 -24.00 25.49 35.14
CA PRO A 137 -23.76 25.04 33.77
C PRO A 137 -23.83 23.51 33.72
N ASN A 138 -24.71 22.97 32.87
CA ASN A 138 -24.77 21.53 32.63
C ASN A 138 -23.37 20.99 32.26
N ALA A 139 -23.01 19.80 32.76
CA ALA A 139 -21.70 19.17 32.57
C ALA A 139 -21.26 19.09 31.09
N TRP A 140 -22.22 19.01 30.15
CA TRP A 140 -21.95 19.10 28.71
C TRP A 140 -21.27 20.41 28.28
N TYR A 141 -21.59 21.53 28.94
CA TYR A 141 -21.01 22.84 28.64
C TYR A 141 -19.54 22.92 29.03
N LEU A 142 -19.18 22.33 30.18
CA LEU A 142 -17.78 22.30 30.61
C LEU A 142 -16.91 21.50 29.62
N ALA A 143 -17.44 20.41 29.06
CA ALA A 143 -16.72 19.60 28.07
C ALA A 143 -16.67 20.21 26.65
N SER A 144 -17.53 21.19 26.34
CA SER A 144 -17.71 21.74 24.98
C SER A 144 -16.45 22.39 24.39
N PRO A 145 -15.67 23.21 25.12
CA PRO A 145 -14.41 23.77 24.58
C PRO A 145 -13.39 22.69 24.20
N GLY A 146 -13.33 21.59 24.96
CA GLY A 146 -12.47 20.45 24.66
C GLY A 146 -12.91 19.71 23.39
N ALA A 147 -14.21 19.46 23.25
CA ALA A 147 -14.79 18.80 22.08
C ALA A 147 -14.69 19.65 20.79
N PHE A 148 -14.86 20.97 20.91
CA PHE A 148 -14.61 21.91 19.81
C PHE A 148 -13.14 21.91 19.40
N ALA A 149 -12.22 22.03 20.36
CA ALA A 149 -10.78 22.00 20.08
C ALA A 149 -10.35 20.67 19.43
N TRP A 150 -10.90 19.55 19.88
CA TRP A 150 -10.72 18.23 19.27
C TRP A 150 -11.23 18.22 17.82
N SER A 151 -12.45 18.69 17.57
CA SER A 151 -13.06 18.64 16.24
C SER A 151 -12.34 19.56 15.24
N LEU A 152 -12.00 20.78 15.66
CA LEU A 152 -11.27 21.76 14.85
C LEU A 152 -9.87 21.27 14.53
N THR A 153 -9.10 20.84 15.54
CA THR A 153 -7.75 20.32 15.35
C THR A 153 -7.77 19.09 14.46
N GLY A 154 -8.69 18.16 14.72
CA GLY A 154 -8.88 16.95 13.93
C GLY A 154 -9.20 17.26 12.48
N THR A 155 -10.08 18.24 12.23
CA THR A 155 -10.45 18.65 10.88
C THR A 155 -9.26 19.28 10.13
N LEU A 156 -8.55 20.20 10.78
CA LEU A 156 -7.34 20.82 10.19
C LEU A 156 -6.29 19.75 9.87
N CYS A 157 -6.03 18.85 10.80
CA CYS A 157 -5.09 17.75 10.59
C CYS A 157 -5.58 16.78 9.50
N ALA A 158 -6.86 16.44 9.43
CA ALA A 158 -7.43 15.58 8.40
C ALA A 158 -7.28 16.16 6.98
N LEU A 159 -7.43 17.48 6.85
CA LEU A 159 -7.21 18.22 5.60
C LEU A 159 -5.72 18.24 5.22
N LEU A 160 -4.83 18.41 6.21
CA LEU A 160 -3.38 18.47 5.98
C LEU A 160 -2.77 17.08 5.74
N LEU A 161 -3.22 16.03 6.42
CA LEU A 161 -2.70 14.67 6.35
C LEU A 161 -3.34 13.90 5.19
N THR A 162 -3.23 14.46 3.99
CA THR A 162 -3.50 13.76 2.73
C THR A 162 -2.58 12.54 2.59
N GLU A 163 -2.94 11.59 1.72
CA GLU A 163 -2.07 10.43 1.44
C GLU A 163 -0.66 10.86 1.03
N ARG A 164 -0.57 11.90 0.20
CA ARG A 164 0.68 12.52 -0.25
C ARG A 164 1.49 13.13 0.90
N ASN A 165 0.85 13.91 1.77
CA ASN A 165 1.54 14.55 2.89
C ASN A 165 1.97 13.54 3.95
N ARG A 166 1.16 12.51 4.22
CA ARG A 166 1.56 11.37 5.05
C ARG A 166 2.79 10.68 4.49
N GLY A 167 2.81 10.37 3.19
CA GLY A 167 3.96 9.74 2.54
C GLY A 167 5.23 10.57 2.70
N ARG A 168 5.12 11.90 2.58
CA ARG A 168 6.24 12.83 2.81
C ARG A 168 6.73 12.84 4.27
N ILE A 169 5.81 12.85 5.23
CA ILE A 169 6.14 12.82 6.67
C ILE A 169 6.82 11.49 7.01
N LEU A 170 6.23 10.37 6.60
CA LEU A 170 6.81 9.04 6.81
C LEU A 170 8.18 8.92 6.17
N HIS A 171 8.33 9.40 4.93
CA HIS A 171 9.61 9.43 4.25
C HIS A 171 10.63 10.27 5.02
N ALA A 172 10.27 11.48 5.47
CA ALA A 172 11.14 12.34 6.26
C ALA A 172 11.57 11.68 7.58
N ILE A 173 10.64 11.11 8.35
CA ILE A 173 10.91 10.40 9.60
C ILE A 173 11.83 9.20 9.34
N SER A 174 11.58 8.45 8.27
CA SER A 174 12.39 7.28 7.90
C SER A 174 13.83 7.62 7.52
N ARG A 175 14.13 8.90 7.19
CA ARG A 175 15.50 9.39 6.95
C ARG A 175 16.28 9.67 8.22
N ILE A 176 15.62 9.82 9.37
CA ILE A 176 16.27 10.22 10.62
C ILE A 176 17.05 9.06 11.26
N GLY A 177 16.88 7.80 10.82
CA GLY A 177 17.59 6.66 11.41
C GLY A 177 18.01 5.54 10.46
N LEU A 178 17.64 5.59 9.18
CA LEU A 178 18.00 4.55 8.20
C LEU A 178 18.53 5.18 6.91
N SER A 179 19.61 4.60 6.37
CA SER A 179 20.09 4.94 5.03
C SER A 179 19.01 4.61 3.99
N GLY A 180 19.05 5.28 2.84
CA GLY A 180 18.09 5.00 1.76
C GLY A 180 18.16 3.55 1.28
N GLU A 181 19.35 2.96 1.29
CA GLU A 181 19.58 1.56 0.94
C GLU A 181 18.91 0.60 1.92
N SER A 182 19.13 0.76 3.23
CA SER A 182 18.52 -0.10 4.26
C SER A 182 16.99 -0.07 4.19
N ARG A 183 16.38 1.07 3.84
CA ARG A 183 14.92 1.16 3.65
C ARG A 183 14.43 0.34 2.46
N ARG A 184 15.11 0.44 1.31
CA ARG A 184 14.75 -0.32 0.11
C ARG A 184 14.92 -1.83 0.36
N LEU A 185 16.00 -2.24 1.03
CA LEU A 185 16.22 -3.63 1.42
C LEU A 185 15.17 -4.15 2.41
N ALA A 186 14.76 -3.34 3.40
CA ALA A 186 13.68 -3.72 4.32
C ALA A 186 12.34 -3.92 3.60
N ALA A 187 12.05 -3.10 2.59
CA ALA A 187 10.87 -3.27 1.74
C ALA A 187 10.95 -4.59 0.93
N VAL A 188 12.11 -4.90 0.35
CA VAL A 188 12.34 -6.18 -0.34
C VAL A 188 12.21 -7.36 0.62
N GLY A 189 12.76 -7.28 1.84
CA GLY A 189 12.58 -8.31 2.87
C GLY A 189 11.09 -8.57 3.17
N THR A 190 10.25 -7.54 3.11
CA THR A 190 8.79 -7.72 3.27
C THR A 190 8.14 -8.43 2.07
N LEU A 191 8.66 -8.25 0.85
CA LEU A 191 8.24 -9.04 -0.33
C LEU A 191 8.61 -10.52 -0.21
N LEU A 192 9.74 -10.82 0.44
CA LEU A 192 10.12 -12.20 0.78
C LEU A 192 9.17 -12.83 1.81
N GLY A 193 8.30 -12.02 2.43
CA GLY A 193 7.41 -12.47 3.52
C GLY A 193 8.19 -12.70 4.81
N ALA A 194 9.22 -11.88 5.05
CA ALA A 194 9.93 -11.86 6.32
C ALA A 194 9.00 -11.37 7.45
N SER A 195 9.14 -11.98 8.61
CA SER A 195 8.42 -11.65 9.84
C SER A 195 9.28 -12.01 11.05
N PRO A 196 8.93 -11.59 12.28
CA PRO A 196 9.68 -11.99 13.47
C PRO A 196 9.85 -13.52 13.62
N CYS A 197 8.88 -14.31 13.14
CA CYS A 197 8.92 -15.77 13.18
C CYS A 197 9.58 -16.42 11.96
N CYS A 198 9.81 -15.66 10.88
CA CYS A 198 10.41 -16.14 9.64
C CYS A 198 11.40 -15.09 9.15
N PRO A 199 12.66 -15.12 9.61
CA PRO A 199 13.66 -14.12 9.27
C PRO A 199 13.94 -14.12 7.76
N VAL A 200 14.51 -13.02 7.27
CA VAL A 200 14.86 -12.83 5.85
C VAL A 200 15.74 -13.96 5.35
N ASP A 201 16.77 -14.36 6.11
CA ASP A 201 17.74 -15.37 5.69
C ASP A 201 17.08 -16.72 5.37
N SER A 202 16.18 -17.19 6.23
CA SER A 202 15.41 -18.42 5.98
C SER A 202 14.53 -18.32 4.72
N ARG A 203 14.01 -17.13 4.40
CA ARG A 203 13.26 -16.90 3.15
C ARG A 203 14.17 -16.90 1.93
N VAL A 204 15.37 -16.34 2.07
CA VAL A 204 16.40 -16.35 1.02
C VAL A 204 16.86 -17.77 0.73
N ASP A 205 17.18 -18.55 1.76
CA ASP A 205 17.59 -19.96 1.63
C ASP A 205 16.53 -20.79 0.92
N ALA A 206 15.27 -20.67 1.36
CA ALA A 206 14.15 -21.36 0.73
C ALA A 206 13.94 -20.92 -0.74
N ALA A 207 14.20 -19.65 -1.08
CA ALA A 207 14.15 -19.19 -2.46
C ALA A 207 15.30 -19.79 -3.27
N MET A 208 16.54 -19.75 -2.76
CA MET A 208 17.71 -20.34 -3.42
C MET A 208 17.52 -21.83 -3.71
N GLU A 209 16.83 -22.56 -2.84
CA GLU A 209 16.51 -23.97 -3.08
C GLU A 209 15.60 -24.20 -4.30
N MET A 210 14.75 -23.24 -4.61
CA MET A 210 13.81 -23.27 -5.74
C MET A 210 14.37 -22.54 -6.98
N PHE A 211 15.59 -22.02 -6.94
CA PHE A 211 16.15 -21.26 -8.05
C PHE A 211 16.49 -22.18 -9.22
N THR A 212 15.74 -22.03 -10.30
CA THR A 212 15.85 -22.84 -11.51
C THR A 212 16.00 -21.95 -12.74
N ALA A 213 16.49 -22.51 -13.83
CA ALA A 213 16.59 -21.84 -15.12
C ALA A 213 16.36 -22.82 -16.27
N VAL A 214 16.08 -22.27 -17.43
CA VAL A 214 15.87 -23.00 -18.68
C VAL A 214 16.83 -22.51 -19.76
N PRO A 215 17.44 -23.40 -20.55
CA PRO A 215 18.17 -23.00 -21.75
C PRO A 215 17.18 -22.45 -22.80
N PHE A 216 17.62 -21.49 -23.60
CA PHE A 216 16.77 -20.91 -24.65
C PHE A 216 16.23 -21.97 -25.64
N SER A 217 17.02 -23.00 -25.97
CA SER A 217 16.62 -24.10 -26.85
C SER A 217 15.40 -24.89 -26.36
N ALA A 218 15.10 -24.87 -25.06
CA ALA A 218 13.90 -25.50 -24.50
C ALA A 218 12.64 -24.63 -24.63
N LEU A 219 12.77 -23.38 -25.09
CA LEU A 219 11.66 -22.44 -25.22
C LEU A 219 11.04 -22.49 -26.62
N ASN A 220 9.72 -22.48 -26.66
CA ASN A 220 8.93 -22.28 -27.87
C ASN A 220 8.04 -21.03 -27.73
N ARG A 221 7.33 -20.69 -28.81
CA ARG A 221 6.46 -19.50 -28.87
C ARG A 221 5.29 -19.60 -27.90
N ASP A 222 4.77 -20.81 -27.68
CA ASP A 222 3.57 -21.05 -26.88
C ASP A 222 3.79 -20.76 -25.39
N VAL A 223 5.05 -20.85 -24.92
CA VAL A 223 5.44 -20.40 -23.58
C VAL A 223 4.99 -18.96 -23.31
N PHE A 224 4.99 -18.07 -24.31
CA PHE A 224 4.68 -16.65 -24.15
C PHE A 224 3.23 -16.25 -24.45
N GLN A 225 2.39 -17.19 -24.90
CA GLN A 225 1.01 -16.90 -25.32
C GLN A 225 0.01 -16.83 -24.16
N SER A 226 0.25 -17.56 -23.07
CA SER A 226 -0.69 -17.66 -21.95
C SER A 226 0.02 -17.84 -20.62
N SER A 227 -0.49 -17.16 -19.59
CA SER A 227 -0.07 -17.30 -18.20
C SER A 227 -0.47 -18.63 -17.57
N THR A 228 -1.41 -19.34 -18.19
CA THR A 228 -1.93 -20.59 -17.65
C THR A 228 -1.05 -21.74 -18.11
N PRO A 229 -0.50 -22.55 -17.18
CA PRO A 229 0.30 -23.70 -17.56
C PRO A 229 -0.59 -24.79 -18.16
N THR A 230 -0.36 -25.13 -19.41
CA THR A 230 -0.87 -26.37 -19.99
C THR A 230 0.12 -27.48 -19.62
N GLN A 231 -0.35 -28.63 -19.10
CA GLN A 231 0.54 -29.70 -18.59
C GLN A 231 1.56 -30.22 -19.62
N GLN A 232 1.31 -30.03 -20.92
CA GLN A 232 2.21 -30.43 -22.01
C GLN A 232 3.26 -29.37 -22.40
N GLU A 233 3.23 -28.17 -21.82
CA GLU A 233 3.98 -27.00 -22.33
C GLU A 233 5.14 -26.53 -21.45
N GLN A 234 5.37 -27.13 -20.27
CA GLN A 234 6.44 -26.66 -19.39
C GLN A 234 7.78 -27.31 -19.73
N PRO A 235 8.76 -26.56 -20.25
CA PRO A 235 10.10 -27.09 -20.41
C PRO A 235 10.70 -27.45 -19.04
N ALA A 236 11.50 -28.52 -19.00
CA ALA A 236 12.13 -28.98 -17.78
C ALA A 236 13.15 -27.94 -17.27
N ALA A 237 12.75 -27.15 -16.26
CA ALA A 237 13.64 -26.24 -15.57
C ALA A 237 14.66 -27.00 -14.73
N LYS A 238 15.92 -26.57 -14.78
CA LYS A 238 17.03 -27.15 -14.02
C LYS A 238 17.36 -26.25 -12.84
N ARG A 239 17.64 -26.85 -11.67
CA ARG A 239 18.19 -26.10 -10.52
C ARG A 239 19.59 -25.59 -10.82
N VAL A 240 19.85 -24.34 -10.47
CA VAL A 240 21.11 -23.61 -10.74
C VAL A 240 21.53 -22.80 -9.53
N LYS A 241 22.80 -22.38 -9.48
CA LYS A 241 23.30 -21.48 -8.44
C LYS A 241 22.98 -20.01 -8.79
N LEU A 242 22.91 -19.16 -7.77
CA LEU A 242 22.86 -17.70 -7.99
C LEU A 242 24.08 -17.25 -8.80
N GLY A 243 23.85 -16.36 -9.77
CA GLY A 243 24.87 -15.86 -10.68
C GLY A 243 25.14 -16.76 -11.89
N GLU A 244 24.57 -17.96 -11.97
CA GLU A 244 24.70 -18.82 -13.18
C GLU A 244 23.70 -18.44 -14.28
N VAL A 245 22.58 -17.80 -13.92
CA VAL A 245 21.54 -17.39 -14.87
C VAL A 245 21.95 -16.11 -15.58
N ASP A 246 21.93 -16.14 -16.91
CA ASP A 246 22.38 -15.00 -17.71
C ASP A 246 21.39 -13.86 -17.69
N ALA A 247 20.09 -14.17 -17.70
CA ALA A 247 19.10 -13.13 -17.53
C ALA A 247 17.77 -13.59 -16.93
N PHE A 248 17.17 -12.68 -16.17
CA PHE A 248 15.77 -12.71 -15.78
C PHE A 248 14.92 -12.10 -16.90
N VAL A 249 13.87 -12.79 -17.35
CA VAL A 249 12.96 -12.27 -18.39
C VAL A 249 11.71 -11.67 -17.74
N SER A 250 11.62 -10.35 -17.75
CA SER A 250 10.46 -9.58 -17.30
C SER A 250 9.54 -9.27 -18.49
N HIS A 251 8.26 -9.64 -18.40
CA HIS A 251 7.29 -9.38 -19.47
C HIS A 251 5.83 -9.30 -18.97
N CYS A 252 4.96 -8.73 -19.80
CA CYS A 252 3.51 -8.81 -19.58
C CYS A 252 2.90 -10.00 -20.34
N TRP A 253 1.86 -10.61 -19.74
CA TRP A 253 1.08 -11.66 -20.41
C TRP A 253 0.08 -11.11 -21.42
N GLY A 254 -0.31 -9.83 -21.31
CA GLY A 254 -1.20 -9.17 -22.27
C GLY A 254 -0.54 -8.82 -23.60
N ASP A 255 0.79 -8.72 -23.62
CA ASP A 255 1.55 -8.47 -24.83
C ASP A 255 1.62 -9.71 -25.74
N ASP A 256 1.71 -9.49 -27.06
CA ASP A 256 1.76 -10.55 -28.07
C ASP A 256 2.90 -11.55 -27.83
N GLY A 257 2.53 -12.84 -27.78
CA GLY A 257 3.46 -13.94 -27.51
C GLY A 257 4.53 -14.13 -28.59
N ASN A 258 4.15 -13.95 -29.86
CA ASN A 258 5.05 -14.16 -30.99
C ASN A 258 6.12 -13.07 -31.06
N ASP A 259 5.70 -11.81 -30.86
CA ASP A 259 6.63 -10.68 -30.87
C ASP A 259 7.62 -10.77 -29.71
N LYS A 260 7.16 -11.18 -28.52
CA LYS A 260 8.03 -11.46 -27.35
C LYS A 260 9.06 -12.52 -27.67
N TYR A 261 8.62 -13.66 -28.23
CA TYR A 261 9.52 -14.75 -28.59
C TYR A 261 10.53 -14.34 -29.66
N ALA A 262 10.08 -13.63 -30.71
CA ALA A 262 10.95 -13.15 -31.78
C ALA A 262 12.04 -12.20 -31.25
N ALA A 263 11.66 -11.25 -30.39
CA ALA A 263 12.61 -10.34 -29.76
C ALA A 263 13.63 -11.08 -28.87
N LEU A 264 13.18 -12.07 -28.10
CA LEU A 264 14.04 -12.88 -27.26
C LEU A 264 14.96 -13.79 -28.09
N LEU A 265 14.48 -14.36 -29.20
CA LEU A 265 15.27 -15.15 -30.15
C LEU A 265 16.41 -14.34 -30.76
N ALA A 266 16.12 -13.10 -31.20
CA ALA A 266 17.13 -12.20 -31.72
C ALA A 266 18.23 -11.92 -30.68
N TRP A 267 17.84 -11.62 -29.43
CA TRP A 267 18.78 -11.43 -28.33
C TRP A 267 19.59 -12.70 -28.02
N ALA A 268 18.95 -13.88 -28.02
CA ALA A 268 19.61 -15.15 -27.74
C ALA A 268 20.64 -15.52 -28.82
N ASN A 269 20.38 -15.18 -30.08
CA ASN A 269 21.34 -15.35 -31.17
C ASN A 269 22.57 -14.44 -30.99
N GLN A 270 22.37 -13.16 -30.69
CA GLN A 270 23.46 -12.23 -30.36
C GLN A 270 24.28 -12.72 -29.15
N PHE A 271 23.60 -13.21 -28.12
CA PHE A 271 24.26 -13.78 -26.95
C PHE A 271 25.14 -14.99 -27.33
N ARG A 272 24.61 -15.89 -28.18
CA ARG A 272 25.33 -17.08 -28.65
C ARG A 272 26.55 -16.73 -29.49
N GLU A 273 26.45 -15.72 -30.34
CA GLU A 273 27.59 -15.22 -31.11
C GLU A 273 28.70 -14.69 -30.20
N ALA A 274 28.34 -13.90 -29.19
CA ALA A 274 29.29 -13.29 -28.26
C ALA A 274 29.92 -14.29 -27.27
N HIS A 275 29.13 -15.24 -26.74
CA HIS A 275 29.56 -16.12 -25.64
C HIS A 275 29.81 -17.57 -26.06
N ARG A 276 29.54 -17.92 -27.33
CA ARG A 276 29.72 -19.27 -27.90
C ARG A 276 28.94 -20.38 -27.16
N ARG A 277 27.84 -20.01 -26.51
CA ARG A 277 26.89 -20.92 -25.86
C ARG A 277 25.49 -20.30 -25.85
N GLU A 278 24.45 -21.09 -25.64
CA GLU A 278 23.12 -20.53 -25.43
C GLU A 278 22.97 -19.87 -24.05
N PRO A 279 22.07 -18.87 -23.92
CA PRO A 279 21.79 -18.25 -22.63
C PRO A 279 20.92 -19.16 -21.74
N LEU A 280 21.19 -19.10 -20.44
CA LEU A 280 20.31 -19.64 -19.40
C LEU A 280 19.39 -18.52 -18.91
N LEU A 281 18.09 -18.79 -18.92
CA LEU A 281 17.04 -17.81 -18.65
C LEU A 281 16.18 -18.22 -17.45
N TRP A 282 15.79 -17.23 -16.65
CA TRP A 282 14.71 -17.38 -15.68
C TRP A 282 13.43 -16.77 -16.28
N ILE A 283 12.38 -17.58 -16.41
CA ILE A 283 11.08 -17.20 -16.96
C ILE A 283 9.99 -17.69 -16.03
N ASP A 284 9.04 -16.83 -15.66
CA ASP A 284 8.01 -17.11 -14.66
C ASP A 284 7.26 -18.43 -14.93
N LYS A 285 6.70 -18.64 -16.13
CA LYS A 285 5.94 -19.86 -16.49
C LYS A 285 6.77 -21.13 -16.38
N CYS A 286 8.08 -21.05 -16.60
CA CYS A 286 8.98 -22.21 -16.61
C CYS A 286 9.58 -22.49 -15.22
N CYS A 287 9.92 -21.44 -14.48
CA CYS A 287 10.72 -21.53 -13.25
C CYS A 287 9.87 -21.48 -11.97
N ILE A 288 8.63 -20.99 -12.05
CA ILE A 288 7.69 -21.00 -10.91
C ILE A 288 7.03 -22.35 -10.80
N ASN A 289 7.01 -22.88 -9.56
CA ASN A 289 6.20 -24.04 -9.23
C ASN A 289 4.72 -23.65 -9.28
N GLN A 290 4.01 -24.10 -10.32
CA GLN A 290 2.61 -23.77 -10.54
C GLN A 290 1.68 -24.40 -9.49
N GLY A 291 2.14 -25.45 -8.78
CA GLY A 291 1.41 -26.02 -7.65
C GLY A 291 1.45 -25.15 -6.39
N ASP A 292 2.40 -24.21 -6.30
CA ASP A 292 2.53 -23.28 -5.17
C ASP A 292 3.10 -21.92 -5.64
N ILE A 293 2.33 -21.24 -6.49
CA ILE A 293 2.71 -19.95 -7.08
C ILE A 293 3.06 -18.93 -6.01
N GLN A 294 2.31 -18.89 -4.91
CA GLN A 294 2.50 -17.90 -3.85
C GLN A 294 3.84 -18.07 -3.13
N ARG A 295 4.29 -19.31 -2.90
CA ARG A 295 5.62 -19.57 -2.35
C ARG A 295 6.72 -19.17 -3.32
N SER A 296 6.60 -19.49 -4.60
CA SER A 296 7.58 -19.09 -5.62
C SER A 296 7.64 -17.56 -5.80
N LEU A 297 6.50 -16.87 -5.85
CA LEU A 297 6.46 -15.41 -6.00
C LEU A 297 7.10 -14.67 -4.83
N ARG A 298 7.14 -15.26 -3.63
CA ARG A 298 7.92 -14.69 -2.52
C ARG A 298 9.42 -14.73 -2.77
N GLY A 299 9.93 -15.71 -3.52
CA GLY A 299 11.34 -15.81 -3.90
C GLY A 299 11.75 -14.87 -5.03
N LEU A 300 10.80 -14.16 -5.65
CA LEU A 300 11.04 -13.32 -6.83
C LEU A 300 12.22 -12.34 -6.68
N PRO A 301 12.36 -11.60 -5.56
CA PRO A 301 13.52 -10.72 -5.41
C PRO A 301 14.86 -11.45 -5.47
N VAL A 302 14.94 -12.66 -4.88
CA VAL A 302 16.16 -13.50 -4.91
C VAL A 302 16.43 -14.02 -6.31
N TYR A 303 15.38 -14.39 -7.06
CA TYR A 303 15.52 -14.89 -8.42
C TYR A 303 16.05 -13.81 -9.35
N ILE A 304 15.53 -12.59 -9.22
CA ILE A 304 15.97 -11.42 -9.98
C ILE A 304 17.43 -11.10 -9.65
N SER A 305 17.80 -10.98 -8.37
CA SER A 305 19.18 -10.70 -7.97
C SER A 305 20.15 -11.85 -8.28
N GLY A 306 19.63 -13.07 -8.44
CA GLY A 306 20.39 -14.24 -8.84
C GLY A 306 20.73 -14.28 -10.32
N CYS A 307 20.20 -13.37 -11.13
CA CYS A 307 20.46 -13.27 -12.56
C CYS A 307 21.48 -12.16 -12.86
N LYS A 308 22.31 -12.34 -13.89
CA LYS A 308 23.32 -11.33 -14.28
C LYS A 308 22.70 -10.10 -14.95
N LYS A 309 21.59 -10.28 -15.67
CA LYS A 309 20.91 -9.23 -16.42
C LYS A 309 19.41 -9.28 -16.21
N LEU A 310 18.74 -8.16 -16.48
CA LEU A 310 17.29 -8.07 -16.57
C LEU A 310 16.89 -7.78 -18.02
N LEU A 311 16.23 -8.74 -18.68
CA LEU A 311 15.63 -8.52 -20.00
C LEU A 311 14.18 -8.06 -19.83
N VAL A 312 13.89 -6.86 -20.33
CA VAL A 312 12.54 -6.28 -20.31
C VAL A 312 11.94 -6.43 -21.70
N LEU A 313 10.94 -7.32 -21.85
CA LEU A 313 10.16 -7.41 -23.08
C LEU A 313 9.06 -6.34 -23.03
N ALA A 314 9.41 -5.12 -23.47
CA ALA A 314 8.55 -3.94 -23.36
C ALA A 314 7.49 -3.90 -24.46
N GLY A 315 6.42 -4.68 -24.34
CA GLY A 315 5.23 -4.50 -25.17
C GLY A 315 4.32 -3.37 -24.67
N PRO A 316 3.21 -3.07 -25.39
CA PRO A 316 2.29 -1.98 -25.05
C PRO A 316 1.73 -2.03 -23.63
N ASP A 317 1.50 -3.22 -23.07
CA ASP A 317 0.92 -3.42 -21.75
C ASP A 317 1.95 -3.65 -20.64
N TYR A 318 3.25 -3.61 -20.95
CA TYR A 318 4.32 -3.85 -19.96
C TYR A 318 4.20 -2.91 -18.75
N CYS A 319 4.13 -1.61 -19.01
CA CYS A 319 3.99 -0.58 -17.97
C CYS A 319 2.61 -0.61 -17.27
N CYS A 320 1.63 -1.33 -17.81
CA CYS A 320 0.32 -1.50 -17.20
C CYS A 320 0.31 -2.61 -16.14
N ARG A 321 1.38 -3.38 -15.96
CA ARG A 321 1.43 -4.52 -15.03
C ARG A 321 2.32 -4.22 -13.83
N LEU A 322 1.73 -4.28 -12.64
CA LEU A 322 2.41 -3.89 -11.41
C LEU A 322 3.57 -4.84 -11.03
N TRP A 323 3.48 -6.12 -11.39
CA TRP A 323 4.57 -7.09 -11.21
C TRP A 323 5.82 -6.72 -12.01
N CYS A 324 5.66 -6.24 -13.25
CA CYS A 324 6.80 -5.81 -14.07
C CYS A 324 7.53 -4.61 -13.44
N ALA A 325 6.78 -3.64 -12.90
CA ALA A 325 7.37 -2.52 -12.17
C ALA A 325 8.08 -2.98 -10.88
N LEU A 326 7.52 -3.98 -10.18
CA LEU A 326 8.16 -4.58 -9.01
C LEU A 326 9.48 -5.28 -9.35
N GLU A 327 9.56 -5.95 -10.50
CA GLU A 327 10.77 -6.64 -10.94
C GLU A 327 11.93 -5.65 -11.16
N LEU A 328 11.65 -4.53 -11.82
CA LEU A 328 12.60 -3.42 -11.97
C LEU A 328 13.04 -2.85 -10.61
N PHE A 329 12.09 -2.65 -9.70
CA PHE A 329 12.37 -2.18 -8.35
C PHE A 329 13.32 -3.13 -7.61
N CYS A 330 13.03 -4.43 -7.63
CA CYS A 330 13.83 -5.46 -6.97
C CYS A 330 15.24 -5.51 -7.54
N PHE A 331 15.38 -5.50 -8.88
CA PHE A 331 16.67 -5.56 -9.55
C PHE A 331 17.59 -4.41 -9.11
N LEU A 332 17.13 -3.17 -9.21
CA LEU A 332 17.90 -1.98 -8.82
C LEU A 332 18.16 -1.90 -7.31
N THR A 333 17.22 -2.39 -6.50
CA THR A 333 17.37 -2.35 -5.04
C THR A 333 18.41 -3.35 -4.55
N LEU A 334 18.54 -4.48 -5.24
CA LEU A 334 19.43 -5.58 -4.87
C LEU A 334 20.80 -5.51 -5.57
N GLY A 335 21.19 -4.33 -6.05
CA GLY A 335 22.52 -4.05 -6.57
C GLY A 335 22.68 -4.15 -8.09
N GLY A 336 21.61 -4.43 -8.83
CA GLY A 336 21.64 -4.37 -10.29
C GLY A 336 21.83 -2.94 -10.80
N GLU A 337 22.64 -2.77 -11.83
CA GLU A 337 22.88 -1.46 -12.46
C GLU A 337 21.95 -1.23 -13.65
N THR A 338 21.71 0.03 -14.02
CA THR A 338 20.88 0.34 -15.21
C THR A 338 21.50 -0.21 -16.51
N GLY A 339 22.83 -0.38 -16.56
CA GLY A 339 23.53 -0.98 -17.70
C GLY A 339 23.30 -2.49 -17.86
N ASP A 340 22.84 -3.17 -16.80
CA ASP A 340 22.51 -4.59 -16.83
C ASP A 340 21.06 -4.86 -17.27
N ILE A 341 20.30 -3.79 -17.51
CA ILE A 341 18.91 -3.87 -17.99
C ILE A 341 18.91 -3.72 -19.51
N THR A 342 18.42 -4.73 -20.21
CA THR A 342 18.25 -4.68 -21.68
C THR A 342 16.77 -4.66 -22.02
N VAL A 343 16.33 -3.57 -22.65
CA VAL A 343 14.94 -3.44 -23.14
C VAL A 343 14.83 -3.99 -24.57
N LEU A 344 14.06 -5.06 -24.71
CA LEU A 344 13.72 -5.67 -25.99
C LEU A 344 12.36 -5.11 -26.45
N LYS A 345 12.35 -4.42 -27.60
CA LYS A 345 11.13 -3.88 -28.22
C LYS A 345 10.53 -4.97 -29.12
N PRO A 346 9.36 -5.54 -28.80
CA PRO A 346 8.67 -6.46 -29.69
C PRO A 346 8.23 -5.70 -30.97
N HIS A 347 8.36 -6.32 -32.16
CA HIS A 347 8.50 -5.64 -33.46
C HIS A 347 7.34 -4.69 -33.86
N VAL A 348 6.16 -4.81 -33.22
CA VAL A 348 4.95 -4.06 -33.57
C VAL A 348 4.62 -2.93 -32.56
N ALA A 349 5.39 -2.79 -31.48
CA ALA A 349 5.09 -1.81 -30.44
C ALA A 349 5.61 -0.41 -30.81
N ASN A 350 4.72 0.47 -31.30
CA ASN A 350 4.94 1.92 -31.31
C ASN A 350 5.01 2.43 -29.85
N LEU A 351 6.16 2.26 -29.21
CA LEU A 351 6.41 2.59 -27.80
C LEU A 351 6.51 4.10 -27.51
N SER A 352 6.22 4.95 -28.49
CA SER A 352 6.41 6.40 -28.42
C SER A 352 5.52 7.12 -27.39
N ARG A 353 4.63 6.43 -26.67
CA ARG A 353 3.71 7.05 -25.69
C ARG A 353 3.65 6.42 -24.28
N PRO A 354 3.77 5.09 -24.04
CA PRO A 354 3.49 4.53 -22.71
C PRO A 354 4.60 4.76 -21.66
N ALA A 355 5.88 4.76 -22.06
CA ALA A 355 6.99 4.81 -21.10
C ALA A 355 7.11 6.14 -20.35
N ILE A 356 6.70 7.26 -20.99
CA ILE A 356 6.79 8.62 -20.43
C ILE A 356 5.65 8.89 -19.43
N GLY A 357 4.61 8.04 -19.43
CA GLY A 357 3.38 8.25 -18.65
C GLY A 357 3.14 7.24 -17.53
N PHE A 358 4.11 6.42 -17.14
CA PHE A 358 3.88 5.38 -16.14
C PHE A 358 3.34 5.96 -14.83
N LYS A 359 2.18 5.45 -14.40
CA LYS A 359 1.56 5.76 -13.13
C LYS A 359 1.27 4.48 -12.37
N LEU A 360 1.90 4.34 -11.21
CA LEU A 360 1.70 3.21 -10.32
C LEU A 360 0.21 2.98 -9.94
N SER A 361 -0.57 4.06 -9.86
CA SER A 361 -2.02 4.00 -9.62
C SER A 361 -2.78 3.24 -10.71
N ASP A 362 -2.28 3.27 -11.94
CA ASP A 362 -2.96 2.74 -13.12
C ASP A 362 -2.52 1.29 -13.41
N ALA A 363 -1.38 0.88 -12.84
CA ALA A 363 -0.84 -0.47 -12.97
C ALA A 363 -1.79 -1.52 -12.35
N LYS A 364 -1.97 -2.64 -13.03
CA LYS A 364 -2.92 -3.72 -12.71
C LYS A 364 -2.20 -4.96 -12.16
N CYS A 365 -2.92 -5.74 -11.36
CA CYS A 365 -2.56 -7.11 -10.95
C CYS A 365 -3.78 -8.00 -11.17
N SER A 366 -3.55 -9.28 -11.42
CA SER A 366 -4.61 -10.29 -11.50
C SER A 366 -5.31 -10.49 -10.15
N LEU A 367 -4.55 -10.44 -9.05
CA LEU A 367 -5.09 -10.55 -7.69
C LEU A 367 -5.05 -9.19 -6.98
N ALA A 368 -6.18 -8.82 -6.38
CA ALA A 368 -6.31 -7.57 -5.66
C ALA A 368 -5.47 -7.54 -4.36
N THR A 369 -5.22 -8.70 -3.76
CA THR A 369 -4.33 -8.88 -2.61
C THR A 369 -2.87 -8.60 -2.97
N ASP A 370 -2.42 -9.10 -4.12
CA ASP A 370 -1.06 -8.85 -4.64
C ASP A 370 -0.88 -7.37 -4.95
N ARG A 371 -1.89 -6.74 -5.55
CA ARG A 371 -1.90 -5.31 -5.79
C ARG A 371 -1.64 -4.54 -4.49
N ASP A 372 -2.44 -4.79 -3.46
CA ASP A 372 -2.29 -4.10 -2.19
C ASP A 372 -0.92 -4.35 -1.57
N ARG A 373 -0.43 -5.60 -1.61
CA ARG A 373 0.87 -5.96 -1.06
C ARG A 373 2.01 -5.23 -1.77
N ILE A 374 2.03 -5.22 -3.10
CA ILE A 374 3.09 -4.57 -3.89
C ILE A 374 3.04 -3.05 -3.70
N LEU A 375 1.85 -2.45 -3.76
CA LEU A 375 1.70 -1.02 -3.50
C LEU A 375 2.18 -0.65 -2.09
N SER A 376 1.85 -1.47 -1.08
CA SER A 376 2.32 -1.25 0.30
C SER A 376 3.83 -1.31 0.42
N THR A 377 4.48 -2.24 -0.29
CA THR A 377 5.93 -2.34 -0.34
C THR A 377 6.56 -1.11 -0.98
N ILE A 378 6.06 -0.69 -2.15
CA ILE A 378 6.58 0.49 -2.85
C ILE A 378 6.37 1.75 -2.00
N GLU A 379 5.20 1.90 -1.38
CA GLU A 379 4.90 2.98 -0.43
C GLU A 379 5.84 2.95 0.78
N ALA A 380 6.18 1.77 1.32
CA ALA A 380 7.13 1.67 2.42
C ALA A 380 8.58 2.02 2.01
N ALA A 381 8.97 1.73 0.76
CA ALA A 381 10.31 2.02 0.24
C ALA A 381 10.50 3.50 -0.13
N PHE A 382 9.52 4.08 -0.83
CA PHE A 382 9.61 5.43 -1.42
C PHE A 382 8.80 6.49 -0.68
N GLY A 383 7.91 6.09 0.23
CA GLY A 383 6.98 6.96 0.94
C GLY A 383 5.74 7.33 0.12
N PHE A 384 5.90 7.70 -1.15
CA PHE A 384 4.79 8.04 -2.06
C PHE A 384 5.09 7.65 -3.51
N GLN A 385 4.03 7.49 -4.30
CA GLN A 385 4.06 6.82 -5.60
C GLN A 385 4.80 7.61 -6.68
N GLU A 386 4.81 8.95 -6.59
CA GLU A 386 5.40 9.82 -7.61
C GLU A 386 6.93 9.72 -7.71
N VAL A 387 7.62 9.41 -6.59
CA VAL A 387 9.07 9.15 -6.64
C VAL A 387 9.33 7.88 -7.43
N PHE A 388 8.56 6.83 -7.16
CA PHE A 388 8.69 5.55 -7.86
C PHE A 388 8.36 5.69 -9.36
N ASN A 389 7.28 6.39 -9.70
CA ASN A 389 6.90 6.66 -11.08
C ASN A 389 8.03 7.31 -11.86
N ARG A 390 8.69 8.32 -11.25
CA ARG A 390 9.81 9.03 -11.87
C ARG A 390 10.98 8.09 -12.16
N VAL A 391 11.37 7.26 -11.19
CA VAL A 391 12.46 6.29 -11.35
C VAL A 391 12.16 5.31 -12.50
N VAL A 392 10.94 4.77 -12.57
CA VAL A 392 10.55 3.87 -13.65
C VAL A 392 10.54 4.58 -15.01
N CYS A 393 10.02 5.81 -15.08
CA CYS A 393 10.02 6.59 -16.33
C CYS A 393 11.44 6.93 -16.80
N GLU A 394 12.32 7.38 -15.90
CA GLU A 394 13.72 7.71 -16.19
C GLU A 394 14.49 6.47 -16.68
N LEU A 395 14.28 5.34 -16.02
CA LEU A 395 14.90 4.06 -16.41
C LEU A 395 14.43 3.63 -17.80
N MET A 396 13.12 3.62 -18.05
CA MET A 396 12.58 3.24 -19.36
C MET A 396 13.06 4.19 -20.45
N ALA A 397 13.11 5.50 -20.19
CA ALA A 397 13.64 6.47 -21.14
C ALA A 397 15.13 6.22 -21.46
N THR A 398 15.95 5.99 -20.43
CA THR A 398 17.39 5.77 -20.59
C THR A 398 17.68 4.50 -21.39
N CYS A 399 17.05 3.39 -21.04
CA CYS A 399 17.24 2.11 -21.73
C CYS A 399 16.68 2.11 -23.17
N MET A 400 15.72 2.99 -23.48
CA MET A 400 15.17 3.13 -24.83
C MET A 400 16.08 3.87 -25.79
N VAL A 401 16.84 4.86 -25.31
CA VAL A 401 17.77 5.67 -26.13
C VAL A 401 19.00 4.87 -26.55
N GLN A 402 19.57 4.07 -25.63
CA GLN A 402 20.82 3.32 -25.87
C GLN A 402 20.77 2.31 -27.03
N ARG A 403 19.59 2.02 -27.61
CA ARG A 403 19.43 1.03 -28.68
C ARG A 403 19.23 1.62 -30.07
N GLU A 404 18.97 2.93 -30.19
CA GLU A 404 18.86 3.57 -31.50
C GLU A 404 20.24 3.85 -32.14
N GLU A 405 21.31 3.80 -31.35
CA GLU A 405 22.68 4.07 -31.83
C GLU A 405 23.46 2.83 -32.29
N VAL A 406 22.88 1.62 -32.21
CA VAL A 406 23.60 0.33 -32.43
C VAL A 406 23.06 -0.45 -33.66
N TRP A 407 22.23 0.18 -34.49
CA TRP A 407 21.77 -0.35 -35.78
C TRP A 407 22.08 0.65 -36.89
#